data_AF-A0A511RND3-F1
#
_entry.id   AF-A0A511RND3-F1
#
_cell.length_a   1.000
_cell.length_b   1.000
_cell.length_c   1.000
_cell.angle_alpha   90.00
_cell.angle_beta   90.00
_cell.angle_gamma   90.00
#
_symmetry.space_group_name_H-M   'P 1'
#
loop_
_entity.id
_entity.type
_entity.pdbx_description
1 polymer ?
#
loop_
_entity_poly.entity_id
_entity_poly.type
_entity_poly.pdbx_seq_one_letter_code
_entity_poly.pdbx_strand_id
1 'polypeptide(L)'
;MTDPTHRPSAGAALARLREGHRRFLQRLRDEAPSAPLALPRSHQPFAAVVGCADARVAPETVFDAPLGELFVVRSAGQMAGAAGVASLEFAVAGLRVPLIVVLGHTQCGALQAAVAGGAGLPEQLGRLVLELRAGLPPDVENADAAAPLQVRRVLDDLQAASPLLAREAAAGRLRLAGAVYDVSNGDLRWL
;
A
#
# COMPACT_ATOMS: atom_id res chain seq x y z
N MET A 1 -26.51 1.10 -3.87
CA MET A 1 -25.84 -0.03 -4.57
C MET A 1 -25.47 0.46 -5.96
N THR A 2 -24.18 0.50 -6.29
CA THR A 2 -23.66 1.08 -7.54
C THR A 2 -23.78 0.11 -8.72
N ASP A 3 -23.97 0.68 -9.90
CA ASP A 3 -24.01 -0.01 -11.19
C ASP A 3 -22.70 -0.83 -11.41
N PRO A 4 -22.78 -2.16 -11.57
CA PRO A 4 -21.61 -3.02 -11.82
C PRO A 4 -20.87 -2.75 -13.14
N THR A 5 -21.48 -2.02 -14.08
CA THR A 5 -21.02 -1.96 -15.48
C THR A 5 -19.84 -1.03 -15.76
N HIS A 6 -19.33 -0.29 -14.77
CA HIS A 6 -18.29 0.73 -14.99
C HIS A 6 -16.99 0.55 -14.19
N ARG A 7 -16.71 -0.65 -13.69
CA ARG A 7 -15.47 -0.89 -12.92
C ARG A 7 -14.29 -1.20 -13.83
N PRO A 8 -13.13 -0.55 -13.61
CA PRO A 8 -11.95 -0.84 -14.41
C PRO A 8 -11.47 -2.27 -14.16
N SER A 9 -10.82 -2.86 -15.15
CA SER A 9 -10.03 -4.07 -14.92
C SER A 9 -8.87 -3.76 -13.97
N ALA A 10 -8.28 -4.79 -13.37
CA ALA A 10 -7.09 -4.62 -12.53
C ALA A 10 -5.92 -3.94 -13.28
N GLY A 11 -5.80 -4.20 -14.59
CA GLY A 11 -4.82 -3.54 -15.45
C GLY A 11 -5.11 -2.05 -15.64
N ALA A 12 -6.37 -1.68 -15.88
CA ALA A 12 -6.78 -0.29 -16.00
C ALA A 12 -6.65 0.47 -14.67
N ALA A 13 -6.97 -0.18 -13.54
CA ALA A 13 -6.75 0.36 -12.21
C ALA A 13 -5.25 0.65 -11.95
N LEU A 14 -4.36 -0.30 -12.30
CA LEU A 14 -2.92 -0.13 -12.14
C LEU A 14 -2.36 0.98 -13.05
N ALA A 15 -2.83 1.04 -14.30
CA ALA A 15 -2.47 2.11 -15.22
C ALA A 15 -2.90 3.49 -14.69
N ARG A 16 -4.09 3.58 -14.09
CA ARG A 16 -4.60 4.80 -13.46
C ARG A 16 -3.72 5.26 -12.30
N LEU A 17 -3.28 4.35 -11.43
CA LEU A 17 -2.34 4.68 -10.35
C LEU A 17 -0.99 5.18 -10.88
N ARG A 18 -0.44 4.51 -11.91
CA ARG A 18 0.82 4.92 -12.55
C ARG A 18 0.74 6.31 -13.17
N GLU A 19 -0.34 6.58 -13.88
CA GLU A 19 -0.58 7.87 -14.52
C GLU A 19 -0.80 8.97 -13.48
N GLY A 20 -1.52 8.68 -12.40
CA GLY A 20 -1.64 9.61 -11.28
C GLY A 20 -0.32 9.91 -10.59
N HIS A 21 0.50 8.90 -10.34
CA HIS A 21 1.84 9.11 -9.81
C HIS A 21 2.73 9.96 -10.74
N ARG A 22 2.63 9.77 -12.06
CA ARG A 22 3.32 10.60 -13.05
C ARG A 22 2.92 12.08 -12.94
N ARG A 23 1.62 12.36 -12.74
CA ARG A 23 1.13 13.74 -12.50
C ARG A 23 1.65 14.30 -11.19
N PHE A 24 1.65 13.51 -10.12
CA PHE A 24 2.21 13.90 -8.83
C PHE A 24 3.69 14.30 -8.95
N LEU A 25 4.51 13.44 -9.56
CA LEU A 25 5.94 13.73 -9.82
C LEU A 25 6.15 14.98 -10.67
N GLN A 26 5.31 15.18 -11.68
CA GLN A 26 5.40 16.36 -12.52
C GLN A 26 5.11 17.63 -11.72
N ARG A 27 4.08 17.63 -10.86
CA ARG A 27 3.81 18.78 -9.99
C ARG A 27 4.92 19.07 -9.00
N LEU A 28 5.57 18.04 -8.45
CA LEU A 28 6.73 18.23 -7.58
C LEU A 28 7.87 18.94 -8.31
N ARG A 29 8.17 18.53 -9.55
CA ARG A 29 9.21 19.16 -10.38
C ARG A 29 8.86 20.58 -10.80
N ASP A 30 7.59 20.82 -11.09
CA ASP A 30 7.09 22.11 -11.54
C ASP A 30 6.80 23.07 -10.37
N GLU A 31 7.02 22.65 -9.11
CA GLU A 31 6.64 23.35 -7.87
C GLU A 31 5.17 23.81 -7.87
N ALA A 32 4.32 23.04 -8.55
CA ALA A 32 2.93 23.38 -8.76
C ALA A 32 2.08 23.07 -7.50
N PRO A 33 1.05 23.88 -7.20
CA PRO A 33 0.16 23.61 -6.08
C PRO A 33 -0.56 22.27 -6.24
N SER A 34 -0.96 21.69 -5.10
CA SER A 34 -1.83 20.51 -5.11
C SER A 34 -3.18 20.83 -5.74
N ALA A 35 -3.81 19.80 -6.33
CA ALA A 35 -5.17 19.93 -6.83
C ALA A 35 -6.11 20.35 -5.69
N PRO A 36 -7.11 21.23 -5.95
CA PRO A 36 -8.08 21.61 -4.94
C PRO A 36 -8.79 20.39 -4.35
N LEU A 37 -8.98 20.39 -3.03
CA LEU A 37 -9.73 19.34 -2.37
C LEU A 37 -11.21 19.43 -2.77
N ALA A 38 -11.77 18.33 -3.26
CA ALA A 38 -13.19 18.21 -3.55
C ALA A 38 -13.81 17.10 -2.69
N LEU A 39 -14.98 17.37 -2.09
CA LEU A 39 -15.70 16.35 -1.33
C LEU A 39 -16.18 15.23 -2.29
N PRO A 40 -15.99 13.96 -1.92
CA PRO A 40 -16.40 12.86 -2.76
C PRO A 40 -17.93 12.82 -2.88
N ARG A 41 -18.42 12.72 -4.11
CA ARG A 41 -19.85 12.49 -4.38
C ARG A 41 -20.25 11.01 -4.23
N SER A 42 -19.28 10.12 -4.22
CA SER A 42 -19.48 8.68 -4.02
C SER A 42 -18.23 8.02 -3.47
N HIS A 43 -18.41 6.90 -2.76
CA HIS A 43 -17.33 6.00 -2.36
C HIS A 43 -17.29 4.84 -3.35
N GLN A 44 -16.39 4.92 -4.34
CA GLN A 44 -16.24 3.94 -5.42
C GLN A 44 -14.76 3.68 -5.70
N PRO A 45 -14.06 3.00 -4.78
CA PRO A 45 -12.64 2.77 -4.95
C PRO A 45 -12.37 1.85 -6.13
N PHE A 46 -11.40 2.23 -6.98
CA PHE A 46 -10.93 1.39 -8.07
C PHE A 46 -9.70 0.56 -7.69
N ALA A 47 -9.08 0.90 -6.57
CA ALA A 47 -7.94 0.19 -5.99
C ALA A 47 -7.98 0.29 -4.46
N ALA A 48 -7.38 -0.68 -3.80
CA ALA A 48 -7.09 -0.65 -2.38
C ALA A 48 -5.57 -0.53 -2.20
N VAL A 49 -5.12 0.23 -1.20
CA VAL A 49 -3.70 0.42 -0.91
C VAL A 49 -3.42 0.04 0.54
N VAL A 50 -2.46 -0.86 0.73
CA VAL A 50 -1.86 -1.19 2.02
C VAL A 50 -0.54 -0.43 2.10
N GLY A 51 -0.46 0.58 2.97
CA GLY A 51 0.69 1.47 3.04
C GLY A 51 1.24 1.65 4.44
N CYS A 52 2.41 2.27 4.54
CA CYS A 52 2.96 2.66 5.83
C CYS A 52 2.17 3.83 6.45
N ALA A 53 2.12 3.88 7.78
CA ALA A 53 1.58 5.02 8.53
C ALA A 53 2.43 6.30 8.41
N ASP A 54 3.60 6.24 7.76
CA ASP A 54 4.49 7.39 7.55
C ASP A 54 3.77 8.56 6.87
N ALA A 55 3.77 9.72 7.52
CA ALA A 55 3.04 10.90 7.07
C ALA A 55 3.50 11.42 5.69
N ARG A 56 4.72 11.09 5.25
CA ARG A 56 5.27 11.48 3.94
C ARG A 56 4.71 10.65 2.79
N VAL A 57 4.00 9.55 3.09
CA VAL A 57 3.55 8.54 2.10
C VAL A 57 2.02 8.41 2.14
N ALA A 58 1.32 9.51 1.85
CA ALA A 58 -0.13 9.51 1.71
C ALA A 58 -0.55 8.91 0.34
N PRO A 59 -1.22 7.75 0.27
CA PRO A 59 -1.53 7.09 -1.01
C PRO A 59 -2.31 7.95 -2.00
N GLU A 60 -3.29 8.72 -1.52
CA GLU A 60 -4.09 9.64 -2.33
C GLU A 60 -3.23 10.70 -3.01
N THR A 61 -2.23 11.22 -2.28
CA THR A 61 -1.27 12.20 -2.81
C THR A 61 -0.29 11.55 -3.78
N VAL A 62 0.34 10.44 -3.37
CA VAL A 62 1.35 9.72 -4.16
C VAL A 62 0.79 9.26 -5.50
N PHE A 63 -0.46 8.82 -5.53
CA PHE A 63 -1.14 8.37 -6.75
C PHE A 63 -2.04 9.42 -7.39
N ASP A 64 -2.02 10.67 -6.91
CA ASP A 64 -2.89 11.75 -7.40
C ASP A 64 -4.35 11.31 -7.59
N ALA A 65 -4.89 10.65 -6.57
CA ALA A 65 -6.21 10.06 -6.57
C ALA A 65 -7.17 10.92 -5.72
N PRO A 66 -8.32 11.34 -6.28
CA PRO A 66 -9.39 11.97 -5.53
C PRO A 66 -9.88 11.16 -4.32
N LEU A 67 -10.45 11.87 -3.35
CA LEU A 67 -11.16 11.24 -2.23
C LEU A 67 -12.25 10.29 -2.75
N GLY A 68 -12.42 9.15 -2.07
CA GLY A 68 -13.43 8.15 -2.40
C GLY A 68 -13.04 7.16 -3.51
N GLU A 69 -11.85 7.33 -4.12
CA GLU A 69 -11.38 6.47 -5.21
C GLU A 69 -10.30 5.45 -4.82
N LEU A 70 -9.70 5.60 -3.63
CA LEU A 70 -8.83 4.59 -3.03
C LEU A 70 -9.45 4.09 -1.73
N PHE A 71 -9.32 2.78 -1.48
CA PHE A 71 -9.59 2.18 -0.17
C PHE A 71 -8.26 1.96 0.55
N VAL A 72 -8.01 2.65 1.66
CA VAL A 72 -6.67 2.74 2.25
C VAL A 72 -6.60 2.07 3.63
N VAL A 73 -5.62 1.19 3.80
CA VAL A 73 -5.25 0.58 5.08
C VAL A 73 -3.80 0.97 5.38
N ARG A 74 -3.53 1.57 6.54
CA ARG A 74 -2.19 2.04 6.92
C ARG A 74 -1.78 1.62 8.32
N SER A 75 -0.54 1.17 8.44
CA SER A 75 0.09 0.76 9.69
C SER A 75 1.61 0.95 9.57
N ALA A 76 2.33 1.03 10.70
CA ALA A 76 3.79 1.12 10.65
C ALA A 76 4.39 -0.15 10.01
N GLY A 77 5.29 0.01 9.03
CA GLY A 77 5.86 -1.11 8.27
C GLY A 77 4.85 -1.85 7.37
N GLN A 78 3.70 -1.23 7.08
CA GLN A 78 2.62 -1.76 6.24
C GLN A 78 2.14 -3.17 6.63
N MET A 79 2.24 -3.50 7.92
CA MET A 79 1.72 -4.74 8.51
C MET A 79 0.20 -4.68 8.60
N ALA A 80 -0.51 -5.40 7.74
CA ALA A 80 -1.97 -5.33 7.69
C ALA A 80 -2.63 -5.85 8.99
N GLY A 81 -2.11 -6.94 9.56
CA GLY A 81 -2.74 -7.65 10.67
C GLY A 81 -4.18 -8.11 10.36
N ALA A 82 -4.86 -8.69 11.33
CA ALA A 82 -6.21 -9.23 11.13
C ALA A 82 -7.23 -8.15 10.71
N ALA A 83 -7.17 -6.98 11.32
CA ALA A 83 -8.08 -5.87 11.00
C ALA A 83 -7.86 -5.32 9.59
N GLY A 84 -6.59 -5.21 9.14
CA GLY A 84 -6.27 -4.78 7.79
C GLY A 84 -6.71 -5.80 6.74
N VAL A 85 -6.47 -7.10 6.99
CA VAL A 85 -6.94 -8.18 6.11
C VAL A 85 -8.47 -8.15 5.98
N ALA A 86 -9.20 -8.08 7.09
CA ALA A 86 -10.66 -7.97 7.07
C ALA A 86 -11.16 -6.72 6.30
N SER A 87 -10.44 -5.60 6.42
CA SER A 87 -10.75 -4.38 5.68
C SER A 87 -10.54 -4.57 4.17
N LEU A 88 -9.51 -5.30 3.76
CA LEU A 88 -9.27 -5.63 2.35
C LEU A 88 -10.30 -6.63 1.81
N GLU A 89 -10.73 -7.60 2.62
CA GLU A 89 -11.86 -8.47 2.26
C GLU A 89 -13.13 -7.66 2.02
N PHE A 90 -13.40 -6.63 2.83
CA PHE A 90 -14.51 -5.71 2.58
C PHE A 90 -14.34 -4.95 1.25
N ALA A 91 -13.14 -4.46 0.97
CA ALA A 91 -12.85 -3.77 -0.30
C ALA A 91 -13.09 -4.69 -1.52
N VAL A 92 -12.72 -5.98 -1.41
CA VAL A 92 -12.85 -6.94 -2.51
C VAL A 92 -14.25 -7.56 -2.60
N ALA A 93 -14.86 -7.96 -1.49
CA ALA A 93 -16.19 -8.59 -1.49
C ALA A 93 -17.32 -7.56 -1.58
N GLY A 94 -17.24 -6.50 -0.76
CA GLY A 94 -18.27 -5.47 -0.65
C GLY A 94 -18.14 -4.41 -1.74
N LEU A 95 -16.92 -3.90 -1.93
CA LEU A 95 -16.65 -2.82 -2.88
C LEU A 95 -16.12 -3.31 -4.22
N ARG A 96 -15.93 -4.64 -4.42
CA ARG A 96 -15.36 -5.30 -5.63
C ARG A 96 -14.26 -4.49 -6.31
N VAL A 97 -13.29 -4.11 -5.48
CA VAL A 97 -12.03 -3.54 -5.90
C VAL A 97 -11.23 -4.61 -6.67
N PRO A 98 -10.75 -4.32 -7.89
CA PRO A 98 -10.02 -5.29 -8.72
C PRO A 98 -8.51 -5.31 -8.44
N LEU A 99 -7.98 -4.38 -7.65
CA LEU A 99 -6.55 -4.19 -7.43
C LEU A 99 -6.24 -3.87 -5.97
N ILE A 100 -5.32 -4.62 -5.36
CA ILE A 100 -4.65 -4.27 -4.12
C ILE A 100 -3.20 -3.90 -4.45
N VAL A 101 -2.74 -2.77 -3.93
CA VAL A 101 -1.34 -2.35 -3.99
C VAL A 101 -0.74 -2.33 -2.59
N VAL A 102 0.38 -3.02 -2.40
CA VAL A 102 1.22 -2.87 -1.21
C VAL A 102 2.27 -1.80 -1.51
N LEU A 103 2.22 -0.69 -0.77
CA LEU A 103 3.07 0.48 -0.93
C LEU A 103 4.05 0.59 0.23
N GLY A 104 5.27 0.11 0.01
CA GLY A 104 6.41 0.35 0.89
C GLY A 104 7.10 1.68 0.57
N HIS A 105 8.11 2.05 1.34
CA HIS A 105 8.89 3.26 1.08
C HIS A 105 10.31 3.20 1.65
N THR A 106 11.21 4.03 1.10
CA THR A 106 12.55 4.26 1.66
C THR A 106 12.47 5.08 2.95
N GLN A 107 13.52 5.01 3.77
CA GLN A 107 13.64 5.65 5.08
C GLN A 107 12.49 5.31 6.03
N CYS A 108 12.04 4.05 6.02
CA CYS A 108 10.96 3.58 6.89
C CYS A 108 11.46 3.36 8.32
N GLY A 109 10.96 4.16 9.27
CA GLY A 109 11.36 4.08 10.68
C GLY A 109 11.07 2.73 11.33
N ALA A 110 9.99 2.05 10.93
CA ALA A 110 9.67 0.71 11.44
C ALA A 110 10.67 -0.34 10.95
N LEU A 111 11.10 -0.25 9.69
CA LEU A 111 12.14 -1.13 9.15
C LEU A 111 13.52 -0.80 9.74
N GLN A 112 13.82 0.47 9.99
CA GLN A 112 15.05 0.88 10.70
C GLN A 112 15.11 0.26 12.10
N ALA A 113 14.01 0.32 12.85
CA ALA A 113 13.94 -0.32 14.17
C ALA A 113 14.08 -1.85 14.08
N ALA A 114 13.51 -2.47 13.04
CA ALA A 114 13.59 -3.91 12.81
C ALA A 114 15.02 -4.37 12.49
N VAL A 115 15.73 -3.69 11.57
CA VAL A 115 17.14 -4.02 11.26
C VAL A 115 18.07 -3.74 12.45
N ALA A 116 17.74 -2.78 13.31
CA ALA A 116 18.45 -2.50 14.56
C ALA A 116 18.12 -3.49 15.70
N GLY A 117 17.23 -4.47 15.49
CA GLY A 117 16.89 -5.52 16.45
C GLY A 117 15.88 -5.12 17.54
N GLY A 118 15.34 -3.90 17.52
CA GLY A 118 14.20 -3.50 18.36
C GLY A 118 14.43 -3.45 19.87
N ALA A 119 15.68 -3.36 20.34
CA ALA A 119 15.99 -3.35 21.77
C ALA A 119 15.41 -2.12 22.49
N GLY A 120 14.79 -2.33 23.65
CA GLY A 120 14.30 -1.25 24.53
C GLY A 120 12.99 -0.58 24.10
N LEU A 121 12.29 -1.13 23.10
CA LEU A 121 11.01 -0.57 22.64
C LEU A 121 9.84 -0.94 23.58
N PRO A 122 8.82 -0.06 23.74
CA PRO A 122 7.59 -0.38 24.46
C PRO A 122 6.88 -1.61 23.88
N GLU A 123 6.16 -2.36 24.71
CA GLU A 123 5.61 -3.69 24.37
C GLU A 123 4.97 -3.81 22.98
N GLN A 124 4.00 -2.95 22.65
CA GLN A 124 3.28 -3.03 21.38
C GLN A 124 4.18 -2.69 20.18
N LEU A 125 5.06 -1.71 20.33
CA LEU A 125 6.01 -1.34 19.30
C LEU A 125 7.09 -2.42 19.13
N GLY A 126 7.57 -3.00 20.24
CA GLY A 126 8.51 -4.11 20.24
C GLY A 126 7.95 -5.33 19.51
N ARG A 127 6.67 -5.69 19.75
CA ARG A 127 5.99 -6.78 19.02
C ARG A 127 5.98 -6.53 17.52
N LEU A 128 5.54 -5.35 17.08
CA LEU A 128 5.54 -4.97 15.66
C LEU A 128 6.93 -5.06 15.04
N VAL A 129 7.94 -4.53 15.72
CA VAL A 129 9.32 -4.48 15.22
C VAL A 129 9.94 -5.87 15.14
N LEU A 130 9.68 -6.74 16.12
CA LEU A 130 10.14 -8.13 16.10
C LEU A 130 9.44 -8.94 15.01
N GLU A 131 8.14 -8.72 14.79
CA GLU A 131 7.39 -9.34 13.69
C GLU A 131 7.94 -8.92 12.32
N LEU A 132 8.21 -7.62 12.13
CA LEU A 132 8.89 -7.10 10.95
C LEU A 132 10.26 -7.75 10.76
N ARG A 133 11.09 -7.83 11.82
CA ARG A 133 12.41 -8.43 11.74
C ARG A 133 12.35 -9.92 11.38
N ALA A 134 11.38 -10.66 11.93
CA ALA A 134 11.20 -12.08 11.62
C ALA A 134 10.82 -12.33 10.15
N GLY A 135 10.19 -11.35 9.48
CA GLY A 135 9.87 -11.40 8.06
C GLY A 135 11.02 -11.05 7.11
N LEU A 136 12.16 -10.59 7.63
CA LEU A 136 13.32 -10.15 6.84
C LEU A 136 14.48 -11.15 6.90
N PRO A 137 15.31 -11.25 5.84
CA PRO A 137 16.55 -12.01 5.90
C PRO A 137 17.47 -11.53 7.03
N PRO A 138 18.18 -12.44 7.73
CA PRO A 138 18.97 -12.10 8.90
C PRO A 138 20.17 -11.19 8.57
N ASP A 139 20.66 -11.23 7.34
CA ASP A 139 21.79 -10.45 6.82
C ASP A 139 21.39 -9.06 6.28
N VAL A 140 20.09 -8.74 6.24
CA VAL A 140 19.64 -7.40 5.87
C VAL A 140 19.88 -6.44 7.02
N GLU A 141 20.83 -5.52 6.82
CA GLU A 141 21.20 -4.46 7.76
C GLU A 141 20.67 -3.08 7.34
N ASN A 142 20.26 -2.92 6.08
CA ASN A 142 19.82 -1.65 5.52
C ASN A 142 18.28 -1.63 5.35
N ALA A 143 17.62 -0.62 5.93
CA ALA A 143 16.17 -0.49 5.89
C ALA A 143 15.59 -0.24 4.48
N ASP A 144 16.33 0.44 3.60
CA ASP A 144 15.90 0.69 2.22
C ASP A 144 16.02 -0.58 1.36
N ALA A 145 17.03 -1.41 1.64
CA ALA A 145 17.14 -2.75 1.08
C ALA A 145 16.04 -3.69 1.62
N ALA A 146 15.62 -3.50 2.88
CA ALA A 146 14.51 -4.23 3.49
C ALA A 146 13.14 -3.86 2.89
N ALA A 147 12.95 -2.62 2.44
CA ALA A 147 11.66 -2.13 1.94
C ALA A 147 11.01 -3.00 0.84
N PRO A 148 11.69 -3.35 -0.27
CA PRO A 148 11.11 -4.23 -1.28
C PRO A 148 10.86 -5.66 -0.79
N LEU A 149 11.65 -6.15 0.17
CA LEU A 149 11.45 -7.47 0.78
C LEU A 149 10.19 -7.48 1.63
N GLN A 150 9.99 -6.45 2.44
CA GLN A 150 8.77 -6.28 3.23
C GLN A 150 7.53 -6.16 2.33
N VAL A 151 7.60 -5.44 1.20
CA VAL A 151 6.48 -5.38 0.25
C VAL A 151 6.13 -6.77 -0.29
N ARG A 152 7.12 -7.56 -0.70
CA ARG A 152 6.91 -8.95 -1.16
C ARG A 152 6.32 -9.81 -0.05
N ARG A 153 6.86 -9.71 1.17
CA ARG A 153 6.36 -10.44 2.34
C ARG A 153 4.88 -10.15 2.59
N VAL A 154 4.47 -8.88 2.59
CA VAL A 154 3.07 -8.51 2.80
C VAL A 154 2.17 -9.01 1.66
N LEU A 155 2.64 -9.02 0.41
CA LEU A 155 1.88 -9.62 -0.70
C LEU A 155 1.61 -11.12 -0.44
N ASP A 156 2.63 -11.86 -0.01
CA ASP A 156 2.52 -13.29 0.31
C ASP A 156 1.60 -13.51 1.52
N ASP A 157 1.76 -12.70 2.58
CA ASP A 157 0.93 -12.78 3.78
C ASP A 157 -0.54 -12.50 3.49
N LEU A 158 -0.87 -11.55 2.62
CA LEU A 158 -2.26 -11.28 2.22
C LEU A 158 -2.90 -12.47 1.50
N GLN A 159 -2.13 -13.16 0.65
CA GLN A 159 -2.61 -14.38 -0.02
C GLN A 159 -2.79 -15.53 0.96
N ALA A 160 -1.87 -15.69 1.91
CA ALA A 160 -1.93 -16.75 2.91
C ALA A 160 -3.04 -16.52 3.95
N ALA A 161 -3.25 -15.28 4.39
CA ALA A 161 -4.15 -14.94 5.47
C ALA A 161 -5.64 -14.92 5.07
N SER A 162 -5.96 -14.77 3.78
CA SER A 162 -7.34 -14.69 3.31
C SER A 162 -7.63 -15.66 2.15
N PRO A 163 -8.43 -16.73 2.40
CA PRO A 163 -8.93 -17.60 1.34
C PRO A 163 -9.74 -16.83 0.28
N LEU A 164 -10.41 -15.74 0.67
CA LEU A 164 -11.14 -14.89 -0.27
C LEU A 164 -10.19 -14.19 -1.23
N LEU A 165 -9.17 -13.49 -0.72
CA LEU A 165 -8.20 -12.79 -1.57
C LEU A 165 -7.47 -13.78 -2.50
N ALA A 166 -7.04 -14.93 -1.97
CA ALA A 166 -6.40 -15.98 -2.76
C ALA A 166 -7.30 -16.48 -3.89
N ARG A 167 -8.58 -16.76 -3.60
CA ARG A 167 -9.55 -17.22 -4.60
C ARG A 167 -9.82 -16.18 -5.68
N GLU A 168 -10.03 -14.92 -5.30
CA GLU A 168 -10.29 -13.84 -6.27
C GLU A 168 -9.06 -13.57 -7.16
N ALA A 169 -7.85 -13.71 -6.60
CA ALA A 169 -6.61 -13.63 -7.37
C ALA A 169 -6.45 -14.79 -8.35
N ALA A 170 -6.67 -16.03 -7.89
CA ALA A 170 -6.61 -17.22 -8.75
C ALA A 170 -7.66 -17.17 -9.88
N ALA A 171 -8.81 -16.55 -9.63
CA ALA A 171 -9.86 -16.35 -10.63
C ALA A 171 -9.62 -15.15 -11.57
N GLY A 172 -8.50 -14.43 -11.43
CA GLY A 172 -8.17 -13.26 -12.26
C GLY A 172 -9.05 -12.03 -12.02
N ARG A 173 -9.88 -12.02 -10.96
CA ARG A 173 -10.77 -10.90 -10.61
C ARG A 173 -10.10 -9.87 -9.71
N LEU A 174 -9.05 -10.30 -9.00
CA LEU A 174 -8.22 -9.46 -8.16
C LEU A 174 -6.76 -9.56 -8.61
N ARG A 175 -6.06 -8.43 -8.64
CA ARG A 175 -4.59 -8.39 -8.76
C ARG A 175 -3.99 -7.83 -7.48
N LEU A 176 -2.90 -8.42 -7.02
CA LEU A 176 -2.02 -7.84 -6.01
C LEU A 176 -0.77 -7.31 -6.72
N ALA A 177 -0.30 -6.12 -6.35
CA ALA A 177 0.90 -5.49 -6.89
C ALA A 177 1.71 -4.81 -5.78
N GLY A 178 3.03 -4.78 -5.94
CA GLY A 178 3.94 -4.13 -5.00
C GLY A 178 4.60 -2.89 -5.59
N ALA A 179 4.82 -1.87 -4.77
CA ALA A 179 5.61 -0.70 -5.13
C ALA A 179 6.39 -0.17 -3.91
N VAL A 180 7.54 0.46 -4.18
CA VAL A 180 8.35 1.17 -3.18
C VAL A 180 8.44 2.63 -3.62
N TYR A 181 7.97 3.53 -2.75
CA TYR A 181 8.09 4.97 -2.89
C TYR A 181 9.40 5.48 -2.30
N ASP A 182 10.15 6.26 -3.06
CA ASP A 182 11.35 6.90 -2.56
C ASP A 182 11.00 8.28 -1.98
N VAL A 183 11.08 8.40 -0.65
CA VAL A 183 10.70 9.63 0.06
C VAL A 183 11.66 10.79 -0.20
N SER A 184 12.84 10.54 -0.78
CA SER A 184 13.86 11.56 -1.02
C SER A 184 13.65 12.36 -2.31
N ASN A 185 13.08 11.72 -3.33
CA ASN A 185 12.90 12.30 -4.67
C ASN A 185 11.47 12.16 -5.20
N GLY A 186 10.62 11.38 -4.53
CA GLY A 186 9.24 11.16 -4.90
C GLY A 186 9.01 10.07 -5.93
N ASP A 187 10.04 9.36 -6.40
CA ASP A 187 9.89 8.31 -7.41
C ASP A 187 9.19 7.06 -6.85
N LEU A 188 8.56 6.30 -7.75
CA LEU A 188 7.89 5.05 -7.42
C LEU A 188 8.41 3.89 -8.28
N ARG A 189 8.99 2.89 -7.61
CA ARG A 189 9.44 1.66 -8.25
C ARG A 189 8.44 0.53 -8.03
N TRP A 190 7.86 0.02 -9.11
CA TRP A 190 7.00 -1.18 -9.08
C TRP A 190 7.86 -2.46 -9.01
N LEU A 191 7.35 -3.50 -8.32
CA LEU A 191 8.04 -4.78 -8.09
C LEU A 191 7.51 -5.94 -8.96
#